data_AF-A0A535YAR3-F1
#
_entry.id   AF-A0A535YAR3-F1
#
_cell.length_a   1.000
_cell.length_b   1.000
_cell.length_c   1.000
_cell.angle_alpha   90.00
_cell.angle_beta   90.00
_cell.angle_gamma   90.00
#
_symmetry.space_group_name_H-M   'P 1'
#
loop_
_entity.id
_entity.type
_entity.pdbx_description
1 polymer ?
#
loop_
_entity_poly.entity_id
_entity_poly.type
_entity_poly.pdbx_seq_one_letter_code
_entity_poly.pdbx_strand_id
1 'polypeptide(L)'
;MRCSTTGYVIVEEIRPVFGSPAGQAVRVALTDIPTDGQKVYDHVHARCRLLQYISRELARQLGADDPDGRVDIMFQSDGNAYNSASVKLIRMDLLDALGSDTRPC
;
A
#
# COMPACT_ATOMS: atom_id res chain seq x y z
N MET A 1 -7.61 -2.18 -10.23
CA MET A 1 -6.53 -1.33 -10.77
C MET A 1 -7.13 0.01 -11.18
N ARG A 2 -6.54 1.13 -10.74
CA ARG A 2 -6.89 2.49 -11.18
C ARG A 2 -5.62 3.13 -11.76
N CYS A 3 -5.74 3.87 -12.86
CA CYS A 3 -4.61 4.56 -13.49
C CYS A 3 -4.77 6.09 -13.47
N SER A 4 -3.66 6.83 -13.46
CA SER A 4 -3.64 8.27 -13.68
C SER A 4 -3.99 8.61 -15.14
N THR A 5 -4.27 9.88 -15.41
CA THR A 5 -4.47 10.40 -16.78
C THR A 5 -3.21 10.31 -17.65
N THR A 6 -2.03 10.20 -17.01
CA THR A 6 -0.72 10.03 -17.64
C THR A 6 -0.32 8.57 -17.85
N GLY A 7 -1.18 7.61 -17.48
CA GLY A 7 -0.99 6.18 -17.74
C GLY A 7 -0.25 5.40 -16.64
N TYR A 8 0.00 6.00 -15.48
CA TYR A 8 0.60 5.31 -14.34
C TYR A 8 -0.44 4.56 -13.53
N VAL A 9 -0.06 3.42 -12.94
CA VAL A 9 -0.91 2.71 -11.97
C VAL A 9 -0.88 3.49 -10.67
N ILE A 10 -2.06 3.87 -10.18
CA ILE A 10 -2.20 4.69 -8.96
C ILE A 10 -2.91 3.93 -7.85
N VAL A 11 -3.63 2.86 -8.18
CA VAL A 11 -4.15 1.91 -7.20
C VAL A 11 -4.01 0.49 -7.74
N GLU A 12 -3.36 -0.37 -6.97
CA GLU A 12 -3.25 -1.80 -7.23
C GLU A 12 -3.89 -2.59 -6.09
N GLU A 13 -4.63 -3.65 -6.46
CA GLU A 13 -5.23 -4.57 -5.50
C GLU A 13 -4.83 -5.99 -5.85
N ILE A 14 -4.13 -6.64 -4.93
CA ILE A 14 -3.70 -8.03 -5.03
C ILE A 14 -4.52 -8.84 -4.02
N ARG A 15 -5.21 -9.87 -4.52
CA ARG A 15 -6.02 -10.77 -3.71
C ARG A 15 -5.40 -12.16 -3.72
N PRO A 16 -4.60 -12.52 -2.70
CA PRO A 16 -4.07 -13.85 -2.56
C PRO A 16 -5.18 -14.91 -2.61
N VAL A 17 -4.99 -15.97 -3.41
CA VAL A 17 -5.95 -17.08 -3.54
C VAL A 17 -6.19 -17.75 -2.18
N PHE A 18 -5.13 -17.86 -1.37
CA PHE A 18 -5.16 -18.34 0.01
C PHE A 18 -4.77 -17.22 0.97
N GLY A 19 -5.13 -17.33 2.25
CA GLY A 19 -4.65 -16.40 3.26
C GLY A 19 -3.12 -16.38 3.27
N SER A 20 -2.54 -15.20 3.09
CA SER A 20 -1.09 -15.01 3.07
C SER A 20 -0.62 -14.47 4.42
N PRO A 21 0.45 -15.02 5.01
CA PRO A 21 1.09 -14.39 6.16
C PRO A 21 1.54 -12.97 5.81
N ALA A 22 1.42 -12.03 6.75
CA ALA A 22 1.71 -10.62 6.53
C ALA A 22 3.15 -10.38 6.03
N GLY A 23 4.13 -11.19 6.47
CA GLY A 23 5.50 -11.10 5.96
C GLY A 23 5.62 -11.41 4.47
N GLN A 24 4.86 -12.40 3.97
CA GLN A 24 4.80 -12.71 2.55
C GLN A 24 4.05 -11.63 1.78
N ALA A 25 2.93 -11.13 2.33
CA ALA A 25 2.17 -10.03 1.74
C ALA A 25 3.02 -8.76 1.56
N VAL A 26 3.85 -8.42 2.56
CA VAL A 26 4.81 -7.31 2.46
C VAL A 26 5.82 -7.56 1.34
N ARG A 27 6.42 -8.75 1.28
CA ARG A 27 7.39 -9.06 0.22
C ARG A 27 6.81 -8.94 -1.19
N VAL A 28 5.54 -9.30 -1.37
CA VAL A 28 4.83 -9.10 -2.65
C VAL A 28 4.63 -7.61 -2.90
N ALA A 29 4.10 -6.84 -1.95
CA ALA A 29 3.90 -5.40 -2.16
C ALA A 29 5.21 -4.66 -2.47
N LEU A 30 6.33 -5.08 -1.88
CA LEU A 30 7.64 -4.47 -2.11
C LEU A 30 8.25 -4.80 -3.47
N THR A 31 7.70 -5.73 -4.27
CA THR A 31 8.19 -5.93 -5.65
C THR A 31 7.83 -4.75 -6.56
N ASP A 32 6.79 -4.02 -6.21
CA ASP A 32 6.22 -2.95 -7.04
C ASP A 32 6.60 -1.56 -6.51
N ILE A 33 7.42 -1.50 -5.45
CA ILE A 33 7.99 -0.26 -4.91
C ILE A 33 9.45 -0.15 -5.38
N PRO A 34 9.90 1.02 -5.84
CA PRO A 34 11.30 1.20 -6.20
C PRO A 34 12.28 0.88 -5.08
N THR A 35 13.49 0.49 -5.46
CA THR A 35 14.51 0.00 -4.52
C THR A 35 15.00 1.03 -3.52
N ASP A 36 14.78 2.32 -3.77
CA ASP A 36 15.08 3.41 -2.84
C ASP A 36 13.94 3.69 -1.83
N GLY A 37 12.87 2.88 -1.88
CA GLY A 37 11.72 2.96 -1.00
C GLY A 37 12.09 2.81 0.48
N GLN A 38 11.66 3.76 1.31
CA GLN A 38 11.88 3.76 2.75
C GLN A 38 10.55 3.75 3.50
N LYS A 39 10.41 2.85 4.48
CA LYS A 39 9.21 2.80 5.33
C LYS A 39 9.20 3.99 6.28
N VAL A 40 8.12 4.77 6.26
CA VAL A 40 7.92 5.94 7.12
C VAL A 40 6.75 5.77 8.10
N TYR A 41 5.85 4.81 7.85
CA TYR A 41 4.71 4.52 8.72
C TYR A 41 4.41 3.02 8.78
N ASP A 42 3.96 2.56 9.94
CA ASP A 42 3.51 1.19 10.19
C ASP A 42 2.52 1.20 11.36
N HIS A 43 1.25 0.97 11.07
CA HIS A 43 0.21 0.96 12.08
C HIS A 43 -0.80 -0.17 11.88
N VAL A 44 -1.22 -0.78 12.98
CA VAL A 44 -2.26 -1.81 12.99
C VAL A 44 -3.54 -1.18 13.52
N HIS A 45 -4.53 -1.03 12.65
CA HIS A 45 -5.88 -0.65 13.00
C HIS A 45 -6.70 -1.89 13.40
N ALA A 46 -7.94 -1.67 13.84
CA ALA A 46 -8.82 -2.76 14.25
C ALA A 46 -8.99 -3.83 13.15
N ARG A 47 -9.18 -3.44 11.89
CA ARG A 47 -9.50 -4.35 10.77
C ARG A 47 -8.40 -4.53 9.73
N CYS A 48 -7.36 -3.70 9.77
CA CYS A 48 -6.30 -3.71 8.77
C CYS A 48 -4.96 -3.28 9.37
N ARG A 49 -3.87 -3.53 8.64
CA ARG A 49 -2.56 -2.91 8.89
C ARG A 49 -2.21 -2.01 7.72
N LEU A 50 -1.75 -0.80 8.01
CA LEU A 50 -1.32 0.18 7.03
C LEU A 50 0.19 0.38 7.15
N LEU A 51 0.90 0.29 6.02
CA LEU A 51 2.29 0.71 5.88
C LEU A 51 2.34 1.90 4.94
N GLN A 52 3.30 2.81 5.15
CA GLN A 52 3.62 3.85 4.19
C GLN A 52 5.10 3.82 3.85
N TYR A 53 5.39 3.96 2.56
CA TYR A 53 6.72 4.09 2.01
C TYR A 53 6.86 5.42 1.27
N ILE A 54 8.08 5.96 1.21
CA ILE A 54 8.45 7.08 0.34
C ILE A 54 9.58 6.66 -0.58
N SER A 55 9.58 7.14 -1.82
CA SER A 55 10.64 6.89 -2.80
C SER A 55 10.91 8.16 -3.62
N ARG A 56 12.20 8.50 -3.79
CA ARG A 56 12.61 9.63 -4.64
C ARG A 56 12.42 9.30 -6.11
N GLU A 57 12.48 8.03 -6.47
CA GLU A 57 12.11 7.58 -7.81
C GLU A 57 10.61 7.77 -8.08
N LEU A 58 9.73 7.37 -7.16
CA LEU A 58 8.29 7.64 -7.30
C LEU A 58 7.99 9.14 -7.32
N ALA A 59 8.61 9.93 -6.46
CA ALA A 59 8.44 11.38 -6.45
C ALA A 59 8.78 12.02 -7.82
N ARG A 60 9.82 11.52 -8.49
CA ARG A 60 10.19 11.97 -9.85
C ARG A 60 9.17 11.53 -10.91
N GLN A 61 8.59 10.33 -10.76
CA GLN A 61 7.61 9.79 -11.72
C GLN A 61 6.24 10.46 -11.59
N LEU A 62 5.80 10.71 -10.35
CA LEU A 62 4.50 11.29 -10.02
C LEU A 62 4.52 12.82 -10.08
N GLY A 63 5.67 13.44 -9.84
CA GLY A 63 5.86 14.88 -10.01
C GLY A 63 4.95 15.71 -9.11
N ALA A 64 4.09 16.53 -9.70
CA ALA A 64 3.18 17.40 -8.96
C ALA A 64 2.03 16.63 -8.28
N ASP A 65 1.72 15.42 -8.74
CA ASP A 65 0.64 14.62 -8.18
C ASP A 65 1.02 14.05 -6.80
N ASP A 66 2.30 13.71 -6.61
CA ASP A 66 2.86 13.34 -5.31
C ASP A 66 4.37 13.69 -5.25
N PRO A 67 4.73 14.85 -4.68
CA PRO A 67 6.12 15.31 -4.62
C PRO A 67 6.97 14.53 -3.61
N ASP A 68 6.34 13.76 -2.71
CA ASP A 68 7.02 12.95 -1.71
C ASP A 68 7.22 11.50 -2.18
N GLY A 69 6.52 11.09 -3.24
CA GLY A 69 6.59 9.75 -3.81
C GLY A 69 6.13 8.68 -2.83
N ARG A 70 4.98 8.92 -2.20
CA ARG A 70 4.36 8.10 -1.17
C ARG A 70 3.64 6.90 -1.78
N VAL A 71 3.65 5.81 -1.05
CA VAL A 71 2.82 4.63 -1.32
C VAL A 71 2.24 4.14 -0.01
N ASP A 72 0.92 4.06 0.05
CA ASP A 72 0.19 3.44 1.14
C ASP A 72 -0.09 1.98 0.79
N ILE A 73 0.27 1.06 1.69
CA ILE A 73 0.06 -0.38 1.56
C ILE A 73 -0.86 -0.84 2.68
N MET A 74 -2.10 -1.16 2.33
CA MET A 74 -3.08 -1.71 3.26
C MET A 74 -3.14 -3.24 3.14
N PHE A 75 -3.01 -3.91 4.28
CA PHE A 75 -3.27 -5.34 4.42
C PHE A 75 -4.57 -5.55 5.18
N GLN A 76 -5.48 -6.32 4.59
CA GLN A 76 -6.76 -6.68 5.21
C GLN A 76 -6.91 -8.21 5.23
N SER A 77 -7.46 -8.73 6.30
CA SER A 77 -7.84 -10.15 6.46
C SER A 77 -9.35 -10.32 6.35
N ASP A 78 -9.81 -11.55 6.16
CA ASP A 78 -11.23 -11.86 6.25
C ASP A 78 -11.70 -11.71 7.72
N GLY A 79 -12.75 -10.90 7.94
CA GLY A 79 -13.40 -10.74 9.25
C GLY A 79 -13.47 -9.31 9.79
N ASN A 80 -13.73 -9.22 11.10
CA ASN A 80 -13.93 -7.96 11.82
C ASN A 80 -12.68 -7.48 12.57
N ALA A 81 -11.57 -8.23 12.49
CA ALA A 81 -10.30 -7.88 13.09
C ALA A 81 -9.14 -8.23 12.14
N TYR A 82 -8.06 -7.46 12.21
CA TYR A 82 -6.84 -7.75 11.45
C TYR A 82 -6.18 -9.04 11.95
N ASN A 83 -5.91 -9.97 11.04
CA ASN A 83 -5.21 -11.23 11.28
C ASN A 83 -3.95 -11.30 10.41
N SER A 84 -2.79 -11.12 11.04
CA SER A 84 -1.48 -11.15 10.38
C SER A 84 -1.10 -12.51 9.79
N ALA A 85 -1.78 -13.59 10.16
CA ALA A 85 -1.55 -14.92 9.60
C ALA A 85 -2.36 -15.17 8.31
N SER A 86 -3.36 -14.34 7.99
CA SER A 86 -4.28 -14.56 6.89
C SER A 86 -4.71 -13.25 6.21
N VAL A 87 -3.76 -12.56 5.61
CA VAL A 87 -4.01 -11.42 4.72
C VAL A 87 -4.67 -11.91 3.43
N LYS A 88 -5.71 -11.21 3.00
CA LYS A 88 -6.63 -11.55 1.91
C LYS A 88 -6.77 -10.44 0.87
N LEU A 89 -6.39 -9.23 1.24
CA LEU A 89 -6.23 -8.10 0.34
C LEU A 89 -4.94 -7.37 0.68
N ILE A 90 -4.15 -7.12 -0.36
CA ILE A 90 -3.05 -6.18 -0.37
C ILE A 90 -3.50 -5.06 -1.31
N ARG A 91 -3.66 -3.84 -0.79
CA ARG A 91 -3.99 -2.68 -1.59
C ARG A 91 -2.85 -1.69 -1.53
N MET A 92 -2.35 -1.26 -2.69
CA MET A 92 -1.32 -0.25 -2.83
C MET A 92 -1.94 0.99 -3.47
N ASP A 93 -1.77 2.16 -2.85
CA ASP A 93 -2.29 3.45 -3.34
C ASP A 93 -1.13 4.46 -3.45
N LEU A 94 -0.88 4.97 -4.65
CA LEU A 94 0.26 5.83 -4.99
C LEU A 94 -0.15 7.30 -5.20
N LEU A 95 -1.44 7.63 -5.10
CA LEU A 95 -1.93 9.00 -5.21
C LEU A 95 -2.61 9.47 -3.95
N ASP A 96 -2.22 8.88 -2.83
CA ASP A 96 -2.93 9.12 -1.60
C ASP A 96 -2.47 10.40 -0.90
N ALA A 97 -3.42 11.30 -0.66
CA ALA A 97 -3.14 12.59 -0.04
C ALA A 97 -2.92 12.46 1.48
N LEU A 98 -2.17 13.41 2.05
CA LEU A 98 -2.01 13.60 3.50
C LEU A 98 -3.38 13.50 4.21
N GLY A 99 -3.50 12.56 5.16
CA GLY A 99 -4.74 12.28 5.92
C GLY A 99 -5.41 10.94 5.58
N SER A 100 -4.87 10.16 4.64
CA SER A 100 -5.40 8.82 4.31
C SER A 100 -5.28 7.78 5.43
N ASP A 101 -4.38 8.02 6.38
CA ASP A 101 -4.24 7.27 7.63
C ASP A 101 -5.52 7.28 8.50
N THR A 102 -6.46 8.18 8.21
CA THR A 102 -7.80 8.23 8.84
C THR A 102 -8.87 7.43 8.10
N ARG A 103 -8.57 6.81 6.96
CA ARG A 103 -9.58 6.07 6.19
C ARG A 103 -10.04 4.83 6.96
N PRO A 104 -11.35 4.59 7.04
CA PRO A 104 -11.86 3.35 7.60
C PRO A 104 -11.48 2.18 6.69
N CYS A 105 -10.99 1.11 7.31
CA CYS A 105 -11.12 -0.25 6.78
C CYS A 105 -12.45 -0.90 7.26
#